data_AF-A0A3B0B745-F1
#
_entry.id   AF-A0A3B0B745-F1
#
_cell.length_a   1.000
_cell.length_b   1.000
_cell.length_c   1.000
_cell.angle_alpha   90.00
_cell.angle_beta   90.00
_cell.angle_gamma   90.00
#
_symmetry.space_group_name_H-M   'P 1'
#
loop_
_entity.id
_entity.type
_entity.pdbx_description
1 polymer ?
#
loop_
_entity_poly.entity_id
_entity_poly.type
_entity_poly.pdbx_seq_one_letter_code
_entity_poly.pdbx_strand_id
1 'polypeptide(L)'
;MLALTETPMPTPSMTVAPEAVTPGFAGFAAIVIVLIAVFLLIWDMNRRIRRVRYREEVREELDAEEAAQADETTADPERDADLPDAGHGDEPPRT
;
A
#
# COMPACT_ATOMS: atom_id res chain seq x y z
N MET A 1 3.28 85.02 -4.69
CA MET A 1 3.95 83.71 -4.54
C MET A 1 2.92 82.75 -3.95
N LEU A 2 2.32 81.88 -4.78
CA LEU A 2 1.37 80.86 -4.31
C LEU A 2 2.16 79.77 -3.57
N ALA A 3 1.94 79.62 -2.27
CA ALA A 3 2.44 78.49 -1.52
C ALA A 3 1.61 77.26 -1.87
N LEU A 4 2.24 76.26 -2.50
CA LEU A 4 1.68 74.90 -2.58
C LEU A 4 1.72 74.32 -1.17
N THR A 5 0.56 74.26 -0.53
CA THR A 5 0.38 73.49 0.70
C THR A 5 0.51 72.01 0.34
N GLU A 6 1.70 71.43 0.54
CA GLU A 6 1.87 69.97 0.53
C GLU A 6 0.98 69.40 1.63
N THR A 7 -0.12 68.75 1.25
CA THR A 7 -0.93 67.96 2.19
C THR A 7 -0.05 66.81 2.67
N PRO A 8 0.33 66.74 3.96
CA PRO A 8 1.13 65.62 4.43
C PRO A 8 0.30 64.36 4.31
N MET A 9 0.77 63.40 3.52
CA MET A 9 0.14 62.08 3.46
C MET A 9 0.34 61.37 4.80
N PRO A 10 -0.74 60.88 5.44
CA PRO A 10 -0.60 60.09 6.65
C PRO A 10 0.19 58.83 6.30
N THR A 11 1.37 58.69 6.91
CA THR A 11 2.11 57.42 6.84
C THR A 11 1.29 56.39 7.61
N PRO A 12 0.90 55.25 7.02
CA PRO A 12 0.15 54.24 7.74
C PRO A 12 0.99 53.75 8.92
N SER A 13 0.59 54.12 10.13
CA SER A 13 1.12 53.53 11.35
C SER A 13 0.44 52.17 11.52
N MET A 14 1.22 51.11 11.62
CA MET A 14 0.72 49.78 11.97
C MET A 14 0.01 49.89 13.33
N THR A 15 -1.32 49.85 13.33
CA THR A 15 -2.14 49.90 14.57
C THR A 15 -2.17 48.57 15.30
N VAL A 16 -1.59 47.52 14.69
CA VAL A 16 -1.43 46.19 15.24
C VAL A 16 0.07 45.89 15.29
N ALA A 17 0.55 45.45 16.46
CA ALA A 17 1.93 45.09 16.64
C ALA A 17 2.32 43.92 15.70
N PRO A 18 3.47 43.96 15.01
CA PRO A 18 3.82 42.96 13.96
C PRO A 18 3.90 41.51 14.47
N GLU A 19 4.21 41.33 15.75
CA GLU A 19 4.13 40.07 16.51
C GLU A 19 2.72 39.48 16.63
N ALA A 20 1.66 40.25 16.36
CA ALA A 20 0.28 39.75 16.33
C ALA A 20 -0.11 39.14 14.97
N VAL A 21 0.62 39.45 13.89
CA VAL A 21 0.33 38.96 12.53
C VAL A 21 1.35 37.94 12.02
N THR A 22 2.48 37.78 12.69
CA THR A 22 3.37 36.64 12.51
C THR A 22 3.19 35.71 13.70
N PRO A 23 2.72 34.46 13.49
CA PRO A 23 2.61 33.53 14.60
C PRO A 23 4.06 33.28 15.03
N GLY A 24 4.46 33.85 16.16
CA GLY A 24 5.85 33.89 16.61
C GLY A 24 6.44 32.51 16.87
N PHE A 25 7.35 32.37 17.84
CA PHE A 25 7.96 31.07 18.13
C PHE A 25 6.93 29.94 18.38
N ALA A 26 5.79 30.27 19.00
CA ALA A 26 4.68 29.34 19.19
C ALA A 26 4.06 28.85 17.87
N GLY A 27 3.93 29.72 16.87
CA GLY A 27 3.44 29.37 15.54
C GLY A 27 4.39 28.43 14.81
N PHE A 28 5.67 28.74 14.84
CA PHE A 28 6.71 27.89 14.26
C PHE A 28 6.74 26.50 14.92
N ALA A 29 6.65 26.44 16.25
CA ALA A 29 6.57 25.18 16.99
C ALA A 29 5.33 24.37 16.58
N ALA A 30 4.18 25.00 16.39
CA ALA A 30 2.97 24.33 15.92
C ALA A 30 3.16 23.69 14.54
N ILE A 31 3.79 24.39 13.59
CA ILE A 31 4.08 23.85 12.25
C ILE A 31 5.04 22.66 12.33
N VAL A 32 6.08 22.72 13.17
CA VAL A 32 7.01 21.58 13.37
C VAL A 32 6.26 20.35 13.88
N ILE A 33 5.34 20.52 14.83
CA ILE A 33 4.51 19.42 15.35
C ILE A 33 3.64 18.83 14.24
N VAL A 34 3.00 19.67 13.43
CA VAL A 34 2.18 19.21 12.29
C VAL A 34 3.03 18.42 11.30
N LEU A 35 4.23 18.90 10.95
CA LEU A 35 5.15 18.16 10.07
C LEU A 35 5.55 16.81 10.64
N ILE A 36 5.83 16.73 11.94
CA ILE A 36 6.13 15.45 12.61
C ILE A 36 4.92 14.52 12.52
N ALA A 37 3.71 15.02 12.78
CA ALA A 37 2.48 14.23 12.69
C ALA A 37 2.26 13.69 11.27
N VAL A 38 2.44 14.53 10.24
CA VAL A 38 2.35 14.11 8.84
C VAL A 38 3.43 13.07 8.49
N PHE A 39 4.66 13.27 8.95
CA PHE A 39 5.74 12.33 8.71
C PHE A 39 5.49 10.97 9.38
N LEU A 40 5.04 10.98 10.64
CA LEU A 40 4.62 9.77 11.36
C LEU A 40 3.45 9.09 10.68
N LEU A 41 2.49 9.84 10.13
CA LEU A 41 1.37 9.28 9.37
C LEU A 41 1.83 8.58 8.10
N ILE A 42 2.73 9.20 7.34
CA ILE A 42 3.31 8.59 6.13
C ILE A 42 4.09 7.33 6.51
N TRP A 43 4.90 7.39 7.58
CA TRP A 43 5.67 6.24 8.06
C TRP A 43 4.78 5.10 8.56
N ASP A 44 3.73 5.43 9.32
CA ASP A 44 2.73 4.48 9.79
C ASP A 44 2.00 3.84 8.61
N MET A 45 1.54 4.63 7.65
CA MET A 45 0.86 4.13 6.46
C MET A 45 1.77 3.21 5.63
N ASN A 46 3.03 3.60 5.44
CA ASN A 46 4.03 2.75 4.76
C ASN A 46 4.31 1.45 5.52
N ARG A 47 4.42 1.51 6.86
CA ARG A 47 4.61 0.34 7.72
C ARG A 47 3.40 -0.57 7.67
N ARG A 48 2.19 0.00 7.70
CA ARG A 48 0.91 -0.70 7.63
C ARG A 48 0.74 -1.40 6.30
N ILE A 49 0.97 -0.72 5.17
CA ILE A 49 0.89 -1.31 3.83
C ILE A 49 1.84 -2.51 3.72
N ARG A 50 3.10 -2.35 4.14
CA ARG A 50 4.07 -3.46 4.14
C ARG A 50 3.59 -4.61 5.00
N ARG A 51 3.05 -4.34 6.19
CA ARG A 51 2.58 -5.39 7.12
C ARG A 51 1.34 -6.13 6.62
N VAL A 52 0.46 -5.48 5.87
CA VAL A 52 -0.79 -6.07 5.35
C VAL A 52 -0.53 -6.88 4.07
N ARG A 53 0.32 -6.38 3.16
CA ARG A 53 0.65 -7.05 1.89
C ARG A 53 1.24 -8.45 2.04
N TYR A 54 1.96 -8.73 3.12
CA TYR A 54 2.47 -10.08 3.43
C TYR A 54 1.39 -11.14 3.62
N ARG A 55 0.13 -10.77 3.88
CA ARG A 55 -0.95 -11.73 4.16
C ARG A 55 -1.83 -12.04 2.95
N GLU A 56 -1.74 -11.24 1.90
CA GLU A 56 -2.55 -11.40 0.70
C GLU A 56 -1.74 -12.13 -0.38
N GLU A 57 -0.47 -11.74 -0.59
CA GLU A 57 0.41 -12.42 -1.54
C GLU A 57 0.68 -13.89 -1.12
N VAL A 58 0.78 -14.19 0.19
CA VAL A 58 0.93 -15.57 0.68
C VAL A 58 -0.37 -16.38 0.55
N ARG A 59 -1.54 -15.74 0.59
CA ARG A 59 -2.81 -16.45 0.36
C ARG A 59 -3.03 -16.74 -1.10
N GLU A 60 -2.67 -15.83 -2.01
CA GLU A 60 -2.76 -16.12 -3.45
C GLU A 60 -1.81 -17.25 -3.87
N GLU A 61 -0.61 -17.34 -3.29
CA GLU A 61 0.32 -18.44 -3.59
C GLU A 61 -0.15 -19.77 -2.98
N LEU A 62 -0.70 -19.77 -1.76
CA LEU A 62 -1.31 -20.96 -1.14
C LEU A 62 -2.60 -21.42 -1.85
N ASP A 63 -3.48 -20.49 -2.23
CA ASP A 63 -4.74 -20.80 -2.93
C ASP A 63 -4.44 -21.33 -4.35
N ALA A 64 -3.38 -20.84 -5.01
CA ALA A 64 -2.93 -21.35 -6.31
C ALA A 64 -2.31 -22.76 -6.20
N GLU A 65 -1.55 -23.05 -5.14
CA GLU A 65 -1.01 -24.38 -4.88
C GLU A 65 -2.09 -25.40 -4.48
N GLU A 66 -3.10 -25.01 -3.69
CA GLU A 66 -4.25 -25.87 -3.35
C GLU A 66 -5.16 -26.13 -4.57
N ALA A 67 -5.37 -25.13 -5.43
CA ALA A 67 -6.13 -25.31 -6.67
C ALA A 67 -5.44 -26.28 -7.64
N ALA A 68 -4.11 -26.21 -7.75
CA ALA A 68 -3.33 -27.14 -8.57
C ALA A 68 -3.41 -28.59 -8.05
N GLN A 69 -3.39 -28.80 -6.72
CA GLN A 69 -3.54 -30.13 -6.12
C GLN A 69 -4.98 -30.68 -6.24
N ALA A 70 -5.99 -29.82 -6.20
CA ALA A 70 -7.39 -30.21 -6.37
C ALA A 70 -7.71 -30.63 -7.82
N ASP A 71 -7.13 -29.94 -8.81
CA ASP A 71 -7.24 -30.30 -10.23
C ASP A 71 -6.51 -31.63 -10.53
N GLU A 72 -5.35 -31.86 -9.92
CA GLU A 72 -4.61 -33.13 -10.09
C GLU A 72 -5.33 -34.33 -9.45
N THR A 73 -6.03 -34.13 -8.34
CA THR A 73 -6.84 -35.16 -7.67
C THR A 73 -8.17 -35.44 -8.41
N THR A 74 -8.75 -34.44 -9.07
CA THR A 74 -10.01 -34.59 -9.83
C THR A 74 -9.78 -35.16 -11.24
N ALA A 75 -8.58 -34.98 -11.81
CA ALA A 75 -8.20 -35.50 -13.11
C ALA A 75 -7.82 -37.00 -13.14
N ASP A 76 -7.84 -37.70 -12.00
CA ASP A 76 -7.52 -39.13 -11.96
C ASP A 76 -8.52 -40.05 -11.22
N PRO A 77 -9.77 -40.16 -11.70
CA PRO A 77 -10.64 -41.30 -11.40
C PRO A 77 -10.58 -42.40 -12.48
N GLU A 78 -9.86 -42.20 -13.60
CA GLU A 78 -9.92 -43.07 -14.78
C GLU A 78 -8.60 -43.76 -15.18
N ARG A 79 -7.42 -43.45 -14.63
CA ARG A 79 -6.20 -44.22 -14.96
C ARG A 79 -6.12 -45.59 -14.29
N ASP A 80 -6.90 -45.82 -13.24
CA ASP A 80 -6.96 -47.11 -12.54
C ASP A 80 -8.02 -48.08 -13.12
N ALA A 81 -8.83 -47.65 -14.10
CA ALA A 81 -9.92 -48.48 -14.65
C ALA A 81 -9.67 -49.06 -16.05
N ASP A 82 -8.62 -48.62 -16.76
CA ASP A 82 -8.39 -49.02 -18.17
C ASP A 82 -6.96 -49.48 -18.44
N LEU A 83 -6.47 -50.45 -17.65
CA LEU A 83 -5.38 -51.31 -18.10
C LEU A 83 -5.97 -52.40 -19.00
N PRO A 84 -5.77 -52.34 -20.34
CA PRO A 84 -6.07 -53.47 -21.20
C PRO A 84 -5.10 -54.62 -20.86
N ASP A 85 -5.62 -55.66 -20.21
CA ASP A 85 -5.02 -56.99 -20.22
C ASP A 85 -5.13 -57.55 -21.64
N ALA A 86 -4.18 -57.15 -22.49
CA ALA A 86 -4.05 -57.62 -23.86
C ALA A 86 -2.60 -58.05 -24.12
N GLY A 87 -2.24 -59.18 -23.49
CA GLY A 87 -1.72 -60.34 -24.20
C GLY A 87 -0.23 -60.36 -24.61
N HIS A 88 0.51 -61.31 -24.05
CA HIS A 88 1.55 -62.02 -24.77
C HIS A 88 1.36 -63.53 -24.59
N GLY A 89 1.38 -64.25 -25.70
CA GLY A 89 0.90 -65.62 -25.84
C GLY A 89 1.89 -66.72 -25.47
N ASP A 90 1.32 -67.92 -25.50
CA ASP A 90 1.91 -69.22 -25.84
C ASP A 90 2.91 -69.90 -24.88
N GLU A 91 2.42 -70.82 -24.04
CA GLU A 91 3.12 -72.10 -23.78
C GLU A 91 2.09 -73.27 -23.73
N PRO A 92 2.17 -74.27 -24.64
CA PRO A 92 1.27 -75.43 -24.65
C PRO A 92 1.59 -76.44 -23.54
N PRO A 93 0.64 -77.34 -23.18
CA PRO A 93 0.78 -78.22 -22.02
C PRO A 93 1.92 -79.24 -22.20
N ARG A 94 2.76 -79.35 -21.17
CA ARG A 94 3.80 -80.39 -21.09
C ARG A 94 3.14 -81.76 -20.84
N THR A 95 3.59 -82.73 -21.62
CA THR A 95 3.23 -84.15 -21.66
C THR A 95 3.39 -84.87 -20.32
#